data_AF-A0AAD7GZ95-F1
#
_entry.id   AF-A0AAD7GZ95-F1
#
_cell.length_a   1.000
_cell.length_b   1.000
_cell.length_c   1.000
_cell.angle_alpha   90.00
_cell.angle_beta   90.00
_cell.angle_gamma   90.00
#
_symmetry.space_group_name_H-M   'P 1'
#
loop_
_entity.id
_entity.type
_entity.pdbx_description
1 polymer ?
#
loop_
_entity_poly.entity_id
_entity_poly.type
_entity_poly.pdbx_seq_one_letter_code
_entity_poly.pdbx_strand_id
1 'polypeptide(L)'
;YNNISALRQQLQPTHRVHGIFDSRVRTGRRIVTHTSVCYVRAPMRAEQEQTMKCVRLCFEAAALATGCTVKITVTGGTYDLRQNKALG
;
A
#
# COMPACT_ATOMS: atom_id res chain seq x y z
N TYR A 1 1.26 0.53 -10.52
CA TYR A 1 0.56 -0.77 -10.54
C TYR A 1 1.53 -1.92 -10.76
N ASN A 2 2.35 -1.90 -11.82
CA ASN A 2 3.26 -3.01 -12.18
C ASN A 2 4.14 -3.49 -11.02
N ASN A 3 4.81 -2.59 -10.30
CA ASN A 3 5.66 -2.95 -9.15
C ASN A 3 4.87 -3.69 -8.05
N ILE A 4 3.64 -3.26 -7.77
CA ILE A 4 2.76 -3.92 -6.79
C ILE A 4 2.27 -5.28 -7.30
N SER A 5 2.00 -5.40 -8.60
CA SER A 5 1.63 -6.68 -9.21
C SER A 5 2.74 -7.72 -9.09
N ALA A 6 3.99 -7.31 -9.35
CA ALA A 6 5.16 -8.16 -9.15
C ALA A 6 5.37 -8.48 -7.67
N LEU A 7 5.26 -7.49 -6.78
CA LEU A 7 5.40 -7.69 -5.33
C LEU A 7 4.45 -8.76 -4.80
N ARG A 8 3.20 -8.80 -5.29
CA ARG A 8 2.20 -9.80 -4.85
C ARG A 8 2.63 -11.25 -5.11
N GLN A 9 3.48 -11.50 -6.11
CA GLN A 9 4.01 -12.84 -6.36
C GLN A 9 5.00 -13.30 -5.28
N GLN A 10 5.62 -12.37 -4.55
CA GLN A 10 6.59 -12.65 -3.49
C GLN A 10 5.97 -12.59 -2.08
N LEU A 11 4.71 -12.16 -1.96
CA LEU A 11 4.04 -12.04 -0.67
C LEU A 11 3.55 -13.40 -0.16
N GLN A 12 3.55 -13.53 1.16
CA GLN A 12 2.97 -14.69 1.82
C GLN A 12 1.47 -14.81 1.49
N PRO A 13 0.91 -16.03 1.36
CA PRO A 13 -0.51 -16.24 1.04
C PRO A 13 -1.49 -15.65 2.04
N THR A 14 -1.05 -15.32 3.26
CA THR A 14 -1.82 -14.66 4.31
C THR A 14 -1.90 -13.14 4.16
N HIS A 15 -1.00 -12.55 3.37
CA HIS A 15 -0.89 -11.11 3.19
C HIS A 15 -1.80 -10.62 2.07
N ARG A 16 -2.37 -9.43 2.25
CA ARG A 16 -3.22 -8.79 1.26
C ARG A 16 -2.77 -7.35 1.06
N VAL A 17 -2.62 -6.96 -0.20
CA VAL A 17 -2.40 -5.58 -0.62
C VAL A 17 -3.55 -5.21 -1.53
N HIS A 18 -4.23 -4.10 -1.25
CA HIS A 18 -5.32 -3.57 -2.07
C HIS A 18 -5.00 -2.12 -2.42
N GLY A 19 -5.25 -1.70 -3.65
CA GLY A 19 -4.97 -0.35 -4.12
C GLY A 19 -6.15 0.18 -4.92
N ILE A 20 -6.55 1.40 -4.63
CA ILE A 20 -7.63 2.12 -5.31
C ILE A 20 -7.01 3.37 -5.91
N PHE A 21 -7.19 3.55 -7.22
CA PHE A 21 -6.82 4.78 -7.91
C PHE A 21 -8.01 5.74 -7.86
N ASP A 22 -7.87 6.84 -7.13
CA ASP A 22 -8.83 7.94 -7.20
C ASP A 22 -8.40 8.88 -8.34
N SER A 23 -8.99 8.65 -9.51
CA SER A 23 -8.85 9.55 -10.65
C SER A 23 -9.88 10.66 -10.55
N ARG A 24 -9.56 11.73 -9.82
CA ARG A 24 -10.27 13.00 -10.00
C ARG A 24 -9.88 13.56 -11.36
N VAL A 25 -10.70 13.29 -12.37
CA VAL A 25 -10.56 13.90 -13.70
C VAL A 25 -10.81 15.39 -13.54
N ARG A 26 -9.74 16.19 -13.49
CA ARG A 26 -9.87 17.63 -13.58
C ARG A 26 -9.87 17.99 -15.07
N THR A 27 -11.03 18.41 -15.57
CA THR A 27 -11.21 18.91 -16.93
C THR A 27 -10.21 20.04 -17.19
N GLY A 28 -9.42 19.94 -18.27
CA GLY A 28 -8.47 20.97 -18.73
C GLY A 28 -6.99 20.58 -18.65
N ARG A 29 -6.19 21.12 -19.58
CA ARG A 29 -4.74 20.88 -19.83
C ARG A 29 -3.83 21.12 -18.59
N ARG A 30 -3.95 20.34 -17.52
CA ARG A 30 -3.03 20.39 -16.36
C ARG A 30 -2.64 18.98 -15.93
N ILE A 31 -1.36 18.85 -15.57
CA ILE A 31 -0.70 17.66 -15.02
C ILE A 31 -1.62 16.95 -14.04
N VAL A 32 -1.88 15.66 -14.30
CA VAL A 32 -2.86 14.87 -13.57
C VAL A 32 -2.25 14.46 -12.22
N THR A 33 -2.78 15.00 -11.12
CA THR A 33 -2.41 14.55 -9.79
C THR A 33 -3.30 13.37 -9.43
N HIS A 34 -2.76 12.15 -9.48
CA HIS A 34 -3.47 10.96 -9.03
C HIS A 34 -3.25 10.75 -7.55
N THR A 35 -4.35 10.68 -6.79
CA THR A 35 -4.31 10.20 -5.41
C THR A 35 -4.64 8.72 -5.46
N SER A 36 -3.82 7.90 -4.81
CA SER A 36 -4.12 6.47 -4.68
C SER A 36 -4.13 6.09 -3.21
N VAL A 37 -5.09 5.27 -2.83
CA VAL A 37 -5.19 4.72 -1.48
C VAL A 37 -4.75 3.27 -1.54
N CYS A 38 -3.82 2.89 -0.67
CA CYS A 38 -3.33 1.51 -0.59
C CYS A 38 -3.50 0.96 0.83
N TYR A 39 -4.13 -0.21 0.92
CA TYR A 39 -4.34 -0.96 2.15
C TYR A 39 -3.43 -2.18 2.17
N VAL A 40 -2.72 -2.38 3.28
CA VAL A 40 -1.86 -3.55 3.53
C VAL A 40 -2.36 -4.25 4.77
N ARG A 41 -2.62 -5.56 4.66
CA ARG A 41 -3.09 -6.42 5.75
C ARG A 41 -2.20 -7.65 5.87
N ALA A 42 -1.83 -7.97 7.10
CA ALA A 42 -1.13 -9.18 7.51
C ALA A 42 -1.71 -9.69 8.84
N PRO A 43 -1.48 -10.95 9.23
CA PRO A 43 -1.96 -11.50 10.50
C PRO A 43 -1.20 -10.96 11.72
N MET A 44 0.08 -10.57 11.56
CA MET A 44 0.87 -9.91 12.61
C MET A 44 1.34 -8.53 12.16
N ARG A 45 1.41 -7.57 13.08
CA ARG A 45 1.87 -6.20 12.83
C ARG A 45 3.30 -6.18 12.27
N ALA A 46 4.20 -7.00 12.80
CA ALA A 46 5.59 -7.05 12.35
C ALA A 46 5.70 -7.41 10.85
N GLU A 47 4.92 -8.40 10.41
CA GLU A 47 4.86 -8.81 9.00
C GLU A 47 4.16 -7.76 8.12
N GLN A 48 3.13 -7.10 8.68
CA GLN A 48 2.44 -5.99 8.01
C GLN A 48 3.42 -4.84 7.73
N GLU A 49 4.23 -4.45 8.72
CA GLU A 49 5.22 -3.38 8.59
C GLU A 49 6.30 -3.73 7.56
N GLN A 50 6.75 -4.98 7.52
CA GLN A 50 7.69 -5.45 6.51
C GLN A 50 7.10 -5.34 5.09
N THR A 51 5.86 -5.80 4.93
CA THR A 51 5.15 -5.69 3.65
C THR A 51 4.91 -4.23 3.26
N MET A 52 4.58 -3.38 4.23
CA MET A 52 4.38 -1.95 4.01
C MET A 52 5.67 -1.25 3.53
N LYS A 53 6.84 -1.65 4.04
CA LYS A 53 8.13 -1.13 3.54
C LYS A 53 8.33 -1.44 2.07
N CYS A 54 8.09 -2.69 1.64
CA CYS A 54 8.18 -3.07 0.22
C CYS A 54 7.18 -2.30 -0.65
N VAL A 55 5.95 -2.11 -0.16
CA VAL A 55 4.92 -1.31 -0.86
C VAL A 55 5.37 0.15 -1.03
N ARG A 56 5.96 0.77 -0.01
CA ARG A 56 6.51 2.14 -0.11
C ARG A 56 7.61 2.24 -1.15
N LEU A 57 8.57 1.31 -1.14
CA LEU A 57 9.63 1.25 -2.15
C LEU A 57 9.08 1.09 -3.56
N CYS A 58 7.99 0.34 -3.75
CA CYS A 58 7.34 0.24 -5.07
C CYS A 58 6.82 1.59 -5.59
N PHE A 59 6.31 2.45 -4.70
CA PHE A 59 5.84 3.79 -5.04
C PHE A 59 7.00 4.76 -5.29
N GLU A 60 8.04 4.72 -4.47
CA GLU A 60 9.26 5.52 -4.65
C GLU A 60 10.00 5.15 -5.93
N ALA A 61 10.13 3.86 -6.25
CA ALA A 61 10.72 3.38 -7.49
C ALA A 61 9.93 3.85 -8.72
N ALA A 62 8.59 3.87 -8.64
CA ALA A 62 7.76 4.39 -9.73
C ALA A 62 7.98 5.90 -9.91
N ALA A 63 8.04 6.65 -8.81
CA ALA A 63 8.30 8.09 -8.83
C ALA A 63 9.67 8.41 -9.44
N LEU A 64 10.70 7.67 -9.02
CA LEU A 64 12.07 7.77 -9.54
C LEU A 64 12.12 7.44 -11.05
N ALA A 65 11.48 6.36 -11.48
CA ALA A 65 11.47 5.95 -12.88
C ALA A 65 10.78 6.96 -13.81
N THR A 66 9.76 7.69 -13.33
CA THR A 66 9.02 8.67 -14.12
C THR A 66 9.44 10.12 -13.86
N GLY A 67 10.45 10.36 -13.01
CA GLY A 67 10.86 11.70 -12.60
C GLY A 67 9.78 12.49 -11.84
N CYS A 68 8.78 11.79 -11.28
CA CYS A 68 7.70 12.39 -10.52
C CYS A 68 8.05 12.42 -9.02
N THR A 69 7.36 13.26 -8.26
CA THR A 69 7.42 13.24 -6.79
C THR A 69 6.26 12.44 -6.23
N VAL A 70 6.54 11.58 -5.24
CA VAL A 70 5.50 10.86 -4.49
C VAL A 70 5.45 11.36 -3.05
N LYS A 71 4.24 11.59 -2.54
CA LYS A 71 3.98 11.87 -1.12
C LYS A 71 3.14 10.74 -0.55
N ILE A 72 3.71 10.01 0.41
CA ILE A 72 3.04 8.89 1.06
C ILE A 72 2.61 9.31 2.45
N THR A 73 1.31 9.28 2.72
CA THR A 73 0.74 9.51 4.05
C THR A 73 0.10 8.22 4.55
N VAL A 74 0.43 7.82 5.78
CA VAL A 74 -0.19 6.66 6.42
C VAL A 74 -1.37 7.13 7.26
N THR A 75 -2.54 6.57 7.01
CA THR A 75 -3.77 6.95 7.73
C THR A 75 -4.42 5.70 8.30
N GLY A 76 -4.63 5.71 9.63
CA GLY A 76 -5.24 4.59 10.36
C GLY A 76 -4.32 3.38 10.52
N GLY A 77 -4.79 2.40 11.29
CA GLY A 77 -4.12 1.12 11.49
C GLY A 77 -4.93 0.23 12.42
N THR A 78 -5.24 -0.98 11.96
CA THR A 78 -5.78 -2.04 12.82
C THR A 78 -4.62 -2.93 13.25
N TYR A 79 -4.58 -3.29 14.53
CA TYR A 79 -3.50 -4.09 15.10
C TYR A 79 -3.92 -5.52 15.37
N ASP A 80 -2.95 -6.33 15.80
CA ASP A 80 -3.14 -7.72 16.17
C ASP A 80 -4.33 -7.86 17.14
N LEU A 81 -5.33 -8.63 16.72
CA LEU A 81 -6.37 -9.12 17.62
C LEU A 81 -5.83 -10.38 18.30
N ARG A 82 -5.51 -10.26 19.59
CA ARG A 82 -5.10 -11.38 20.44
C ARG A 82 -6.23 -11.72 21.39
N GLN A 83 -6.93 -12.81 21.12
CA GLN A 83 -8.00 -13.27 22.00
C GLN A 83 -7.41 -13.87 23.28
N ASN A 84 -8.02 -13.56 24.42
CA ASN A 84 -7.61 -14.13 25.70
C ASN A 84 -7.88 -15.65 25.68
N LYS A 85 -6.83 -16.46 25.83
CA LYS A 85 -6.93 -17.93 25.83
C LYS A 85 -7.82 -18.48 26.95
N ALA A 86 -7.98 -17.75 28.06
CA ALA A 86 -8.82 -18.18 29.20
C ALA A 86 -10.31 -17.91 29.00
N LEU A 87 -10.67 -17.09 28.00
CA LEU A 87 -12.06 -16.67 27.70
C LEU A 87 -12.47 -17.05 26.27
N GLY A 88 -11.71 -17.93 25.63
CA GLY A 88 -11.90 -18.40 24.25
C GLY A 88 -12.47 -19.80 24.20
#